data_AF-A0A9E0LTE1-F1
#
_entry.id   AF-A0A9E0LTE1-F1
#
_cell.length_a   1.000
_cell.length_b   1.000
_cell.length_c   1.000
_cell.angle_alpha   90.00
_cell.angle_beta   90.00
_cell.angle_gamma   90.00
#
_symmetry.space_group_name_H-M   'P 1'
#
loop_
_entity.id
_entity.type
_entity.pdbx_description
1 polymer ?
#
loop_
_entity_poly.entity_id
_entity_poly.type
_entity_poly.pdbx_seq_one_letter_code
_entity_poly.pdbx_strand_id
1 'polypeptide(L)'
;MVEVALYVAAFTACALAPFTVWYFARSGGALVDDWPAAAESLGLVVTQRERLWRRRLVAESDRLRVTFSSSQGDQEHNVWTHIVVARRERPAHAIWIELSSLAGLAQDRAPAADVATGDHGFDRAATLLGPATHLLAVLDAATRARLVLLARNGPVTVVSGEVQVTVDERQLETARRRHLESAIAVSDRLFGEPDLAAELARNAREDPHPGARERNLAELARTFRGIPRTQEVLRAALADASPSVRIRAAYELGEEGREFLQRVAEDEAAGDEIVAVAIRALGPHFGADRVDRMLKSALRARRGATAAACIERLGVGDVADAAATLGRILRVDRGPLAIAAAGALGRLAGSSADPATEARLVEALETEEREVAFAVVEALERIATVAAIAPLRAMAERNRSVPGLQQAVRRAIAAIQARVPGAAHGQLSLAPALGGSISLAPEQSGQLSLADDPAGRISGASTGD
;
A
#
# COMPACT_ATOMS: atom_id res chain seq x y z
N MET A 1 -26.74 52.14 -39.82
CA MET A 1 -25.91 51.10 -39.16
C MET A 1 -26.70 50.22 -38.18
N VAL A 2 -27.59 50.78 -37.34
CA VAL A 2 -28.40 49.99 -36.38
C VAL A 2 -29.38 48.99 -37.05
N GLU A 3 -30.02 49.38 -38.15
CA GLU A 3 -30.96 48.52 -38.89
C GLU A 3 -30.29 47.30 -39.56
N VAL A 4 -29.06 47.49 -40.07
CA VAL A 4 -28.27 46.41 -40.68
C VAL A 4 -27.80 45.41 -39.61
N ALA A 5 -27.46 45.89 -38.40
CA ALA A 5 -27.09 45.02 -37.28
C ALA A 5 -28.26 44.15 -36.79
N LEU A 6 -29.49 44.69 -36.76
CA LEU A 6 -30.71 43.94 -36.42
C LEU A 6 -31.03 42.85 -37.46
N TYR A 7 -30.86 43.15 -38.75
CA TYR A 7 -31.07 42.17 -39.82
C TYR A 7 -30.03 41.04 -39.80
N VAL A 8 -28.75 41.35 -39.53
CA VAL A 8 -27.71 40.32 -39.40
C VAL A 8 -27.95 39.45 -38.17
N ALA A 9 -28.35 40.04 -37.02
CA ALA A 9 -28.66 39.26 -35.82
C ALA A 9 -29.88 38.33 -36.03
N ALA A 10 -30.95 38.82 -36.66
CA ALA A 10 -32.14 38.02 -36.95
C ALA A 10 -31.85 36.91 -37.99
N PHE A 11 -31.07 37.19 -39.02
CA PHE A 11 -30.70 36.19 -40.03
C PHE A 11 -29.77 35.12 -39.46
N THR A 12 -28.82 35.50 -38.60
CA THR A 12 -27.91 34.56 -37.92
C THR A 12 -28.68 33.67 -36.94
N ALA A 13 -29.66 34.23 -36.20
CA ALA A 13 -30.57 33.45 -35.36
C ALA A 13 -31.43 32.48 -36.18
N CYS A 14 -32.00 32.91 -37.31
CA CYS A 14 -32.83 32.07 -38.17
C CYS A 14 -32.04 31.00 -38.94
N ALA A 15 -30.76 31.23 -39.26
CA ALA A 15 -29.92 30.25 -39.94
C ALA A 15 -29.31 29.22 -38.96
N LEU A 16 -28.95 29.63 -37.74
CA LEU A 16 -28.42 28.73 -36.72
C LEU A 16 -29.51 27.94 -35.97
N ALA A 17 -30.73 28.47 -35.86
CA ALA A 17 -31.84 27.76 -35.21
C ALA A 17 -32.16 26.38 -35.83
N PRO A 18 -32.31 26.21 -37.16
CA PRO A 18 -32.59 24.90 -37.74
C PRO A 18 -31.37 23.98 -37.68
N PHE A 19 -30.14 24.49 -37.77
CA PHE A 19 -28.93 23.67 -37.62
C PHE A 19 -28.77 23.17 -36.18
N THR A 20 -28.97 24.04 -35.19
CA THR A 20 -28.96 23.64 -33.77
C THR A 20 -30.09 22.66 -33.47
N VAL A 21 -31.32 22.91 -33.92
CA VAL A 21 -32.46 21.97 -33.76
C VAL A 21 -32.19 20.63 -34.44
N TRP A 22 -31.66 20.61 -35.67
CA TRP A 22 -31.33 19.38 -36.40
C TRP A 22 -30.17 18.62 -35.74
N TYR A 23 -29.12 19.32 -35.33
CA TYR A 23 -27.99 18.74 -34.60
C TYR A 23 -28.44 18.16 -33.25
N PHE A 24 -29.28 18.88 -32.49
CA PHE A 24 -29.86 18.39 -31.24
C PHE A 24 -30.84 17.23 -31.44
N ALA A 25 -31.56 17.17 -32.57
CA ALA A 25 -32.46 16.08 -32.90
C ALA A 25 -31.70 14.81 -33.34
N ARG A 26 -30.61 14.95 -34.11
CA ARG A 26 -29.84 13.81 -34.65
C ARG A 26 -28.90 13.21 -33.62
N SER A 27 -28.28 14.02 -32.77
CA SER A 27 -27.35 13.58 -31.73
C SER A 27 -28.07 13.07 -30.46
N GLY A 28 -29.35 12.65 -30.55
CA GLY A 28 -30.23 12.58 -29.37
C GLY A 28 -31.24 11.46 -29.20
N GLY A 29 -31.30 10.48 -30.10
CA GLY A 29 -32.31 9.42 -30.01
C GLY A 29 -32.09 8.45 -28.83
N ALA A 30 -30.84 8.06 -28.58
CA ALA A 30 -30.53 6.93 -27.70
C ALA A 30 -30.97 7.10 -26.24
N LEU A 31 -30.72 8.27 -25.64
CA LEU A 31 -31.05 8.48 -24.22
C LEU A 31 -32.57 8.52 -23.97
N VAL A 32 -33.31 8.96 -24.99
CA VAL A 32 -34.73 9.28 -24.85
C VAL A 32 -35.58 8.03 -25.00
N ASP A 33 -35.24 7.07 -25.86
CA ASP A 33 -36.15 5.97 -26.18
C ASP A 33 -35.80 4.64 -25.49
N ASP A 34 -34.53 4.34 -25.22
CA ASP A 34 -34.13 2.98 -24.82
C ASP A 34 -33.90 2.77 -23.32
N TRP A 35 -33.45 3.80 -22.59
CA TRP A 35 -33.27 3.69 -21.13
C TRP A 35 -34.56 3.50 -20.34
N PRO A 36 -35.69 4.14 -20.69
CA PRO A 36 -36.97 3.87 -20.03
C PRO A 36 -37.35 2.38 -20.09
N ALA A 37 -37.26 1.76 -21.28
CA ALA A 37 -37.58 0.35 -21.45
C ALA A 37 -36.63 -0.57 -20.65
N ALA A 38 -35.33 -0.24 -20.61
CA ALA A 38 -34.37 -0.98 -19.80
C ALA A 38 -34.68 -0.86 -18.30
N ALA A 39 -35.00 0.34 -17.82
CA ALA A 39 -35.35 0.59 -16.41
C ALA A 39 -36.65 -0.12 -16.01
N GLU A 40 -37.70 -0.02 -16.82
CA GLU A 40 -38.98 -0.69 -16.60
C GLU A 40 -38.84 -2.21 -16.61
N SER A 41 -38.01 -2.77 -17.49
CA SER A 41 -37.72 -4.21 -17.52
C SER A 41 -37.03 -4.74 -16.25
N LEU A 42 -36.45 -3.84 -15.45
CA LEU A 42 -35.82 -4.13 -14.15
C LEU A 42 -36.70 -3.70 -12.97
N GLY A 43 -37.97 -3.37 -13.22
CA GLY A 43 -38.93 -2.99 -12.18
C GLY A 43 -38.78 -1.58 -11.63
N LEU A 44 -38.05 -0.69 -12.33
CA LEU A 44 -37.98 0.72 -11.99
C LEU A 44 -39.13 1.49 -12.65
N VAL A 45 -39.75 2.41 -11.92
CA VAL A 45 -40.79 3.30 -12.41
C VAL A 45 -40.16 4.63 -12.84
N VAL A 46 -40.34 5.02 -14.09
CA VAL A 46 -39.85 6.32 -14.60
C VAL A 46 -40.71 7.45 -14.02
N THR A 47 -40.12 8.28 -13.15
CA THR A 47 -40.82 9.37 -12.45
C THR A 47 -40.62 10.73 -13.10
N GLN A 48 -39.51 10.93 -13.82
CA GLN A 48 -39.16 12.22 -14.43
C GLN A 48 -38.45 12.03 -15.78
N ARG A 49 -38.86 12.81 -16.79
CA ARG A 49 -38.23 12.84 -18.13
C ARG A 49 -38.08 14.29 -18.60
N GLU A 50 -36.86 14.80 -18.56
CA GLU A 50 -36.52 16.14 -19.06
C GLU A 50 -35.87 16.03 -20.45
N ARG A 51 -36.44 16.73 -21.42
CA ARG A 51 -35.98 16.70 -22.82
C ARG A 51 -35.33 18.00 -23.29
N LEU A 52 -35.59 19.12 -22.62
CA LEU A 52 -35.14 20.45 -23.05
C LEU A 52 -33.83 20.82 -22.33
N TRP A 53 -32.77 21.04 -23.11
CA TRP A 53 -31.42 21.51 -22.70
C TRP A 53 -30.60 20.60 -21.78
N ARG A 54 -31.22 19.78 -20.94
CA ARG A 54 -30.58 18.72 -20.15
C ARG A 54 -31.36 17.44 -20.33
N ARG A 55 -30.77 16.45 -21.00
CA ARG A 55 -31.39 15.14 -21.15
C ARG A 55 -31.21 14.38 -19.85
N ARG A 56 -32.27 14.36 -19.04
CA ARG A 56 -32.29 13.72 -17.74
C ARG A 56 -33.47 12.77 -17.64
N LEU A 57 -33.21 11.54 -17.20
CA LEU A 57 -34.23 10.55 -16.85
C LEU A 57 -34.04 10.17 -15.39
N VAL A 58 -35.13 10.07 -14.64
CA VAL A 58 -35.11 9.51 -13.28
C VAL A 58 -36.06 8.33 -13.23
N ALA A 59 -35.56 7.19 -12.78
CA ALA A 59 -36.34 6.00 -12.53
C ALA A 59 -36.14 5.56 -11.07
N GLU A 60 -37.21 5.13 -10.41
CA GLU A 60 -37.20 4.83 -8.98
C GLU A 60 -37.83 3.46 -8.68
N SER A 61 -37.40 2.85 -7.59
CA SER A 61 -38.10 1.79 -6.90
C SER A 61 -38.22 2.13 -5.41
N ASP A 62 -38.74 1.20 -4.61
CA ASP A 62 -38.81 1.35 -3.16
C ASP A 62 -37.42 1.57 -2.53
N ARG A 63 -36.37 1.01 -3.14
CA ARG A 63 -35.00 1.01 -2.57
C ARG A 63 -34.02 1.90 -3.31
N LEU A 64 -34.24 2.12 -4.60
CA LEU A 64 -33.25 2.71 -5.50
C LEU A 64 -33.80 3.93 -6.22
N ARG A 65 -32.90 4.87 -6.49
CA ARG A 65 -33.10 5.96 -7.42
C ARG A 65 -32.00 5.89 -8.47
N VAL A 66 -32.39 5.73 -9.72
CA VAL A 66 -31.47 5.73 -10.87
C VAL A 66 -31.66 7.03 -11.65
N THR A 67 -30.60 7.81 -11.77
CA THR A 67 -30.56 9.01 -12.60
C THR A 67 -29.70 8.76 -13.82
N PHE A 68 -30.21 9.09 -14.99
CA PHE A 68 -29.46 9.10 -16.24
C PHE A 68 -29.30 10.54 -16.69
N SER A 69 -28.09 10.93 -17.05
CA SER A 69 -27.81 12.21 -17.70
C SER A 69 -26.87 12.00 -18.89
N SER A 70 -27.10 12.75 -19.97
CA SER A 70 -26.20 12.77 -21.12
C SER A 70 -25.28 13.99 -21.04
N SER A 71 -24.00 13.82 -21.33
CA SER A 71 -23.07 14.93 -21.57
C SER A 71 -22.38 14.75 -22.92
N GLN A 72 -22.05 15.89 -23.55
CA GLN A 72 -21.25 15.91 -24.77
C GLN A 72 -19.79 16.07 -24.36
N GLY A 73 -18.93 15.14 -24.78
CA GLY A 73 -17.49 15.25 -24.53
C GLY A 73 -16.83 16.32 -25.41
N ASP A 74 -15.62 16.74 -25.03
CA ASP A 74 -14.83 17.75 -25.76
C ASP A 74 -14.48 17.33 -27.20
N GLN A 75 -14.46 16.01 -27.46
CA GLN A 75 -14.37 15.50 -28.83
C GLN A 75 -15.78 15.49 -29.44
N GLU A 76 -15.97 16.21 -30.54
CA GLU A 76 -17.24 16.53 -31.24
C GLU A 76 -18.19 15.34 -31.53
N HIS A 77 -17.78 14.10 -31.22
CA HIS A 77 -18.53 12.89 -31.56
C HIS A 77 -18.75 11.92 -30.39
N ASN A 78 -18.30 12.20 -29.18
CA ASN A 78 -18.49 11.31 -28.03
C ASN A 78 -19.64 11.82 -27.14
N VAL A 79 -20.74 11.07 -27.14
CA VAL A 79 -21.87 11.28 -26.22
C VAL A 79 -21.74 10.28 -25.09
N TRP A 80 -21.66 10.79 -23.86
CA TRP A 80 -21.54 9.96 -22.67
C TRP A 80 -22.87 9.93 -21.94
N THR A 81 -23.31 8.74 -21.55
CA THR A 81 -24.38 8.58 -20.56
C THR A 81 -23.76 8.39 -19.18
N HIS A 82 -24.09 9.27 -18.24
CA HIS A 82 -23.83 9.07 -16.82
C HIS A 82 -25.04 8.39 -16.18
N ILE A 83 -24.79 7.27 -15.52
CA ILE A 83 -25.78 6.49 -14.78
C ILE A 83 -25.39 6.59 -13.31
N VAL A 84 -26.29 7.13 -12.49
CA VAL A 84 -26.12 7.23 -11.04
C VAL A 84 -27.16 6.35 -10.38
N VAL A 85 -26.73 5.25 -9.76
CA VAL A 85 -27.58 4.37 -8.96
C VAL A 85 -27.37 4.68 -7.48
N ALA A 86 -28.35 5.33 -6.85
CA ALA A 86 -28.31 5.72 -5.45
C ALA A 86 -29.33 4.92 -4.63
N ARG A 87 -28.95 4.51 -3.41
CA ARG A 87 -29.91 4.01 -2.42
C ARG A 87 -30.68 5.16 -1.79
N ARG A 88 -31.96 4.92 -1.46
CA ARG A 88 -32.78 5.91 -0.73
C ARG A 88 -32.32 6.06 0.72
N GLU A 89 -31.89 4.96 1.32
CA GLU A 89 -31.30 4.93 2.65
C GLU A 89 -29.80 5.22 2.57
N ARG A 90 -29.31 6.07 3.47
CA ARG A 90 -27.87 6.35 3.55
C ARG A 90 -27.15 5.11 4.05
N PRO A 91 -26.07 4.66 3.39
CA PRO A 91 -25.31 3.52 3.87
C PRO A 91 -24.66 3.83 5.22
N ALA A 92 -24.50 2.81 6.06
CA ALA A 92 -23.83 2.92 7.35
C ALA A 92 -22.33 3.23 7.24
N HIS A 93 -21.72 2.94 6.09
CA HIS A 93 -20.28 3.06 5.89
C HIS A 93 -19.94 3.88 4.65
N ALA A 94 -19.00 4.82 4.81
CA ALA A 94 -18.40 5.54 3.70
C ALA A 94 -17.36 4.64 3.04
N ILE A 95 -17.66 4.19 1.82
CA ILE A 95 -16.70 3.54 0.93
C ILE A 95 -16.47 4.41 -0.28
N TRP A 96 -15.25 4.39 -0.78
CA TRP A 96 -14.87 5.02 -2.03
C TRP A 96 -14.14 4.01 -2.91
N ILE A 97 -14.66 3.81 -4.12
CA ILE A 97 -14.08 2.91 -5.11
C ILE A 97 -13.99 3.68 -6.41
N GLU A 98 -12.80 3.74 -6.99
CA GLU A 98 -12.58 4.34 -8.30
C GLU A 98 -11.92 3.33 -9.22
N LEU A 99 -12.57 3.04 -10.35
CA LEU A 99 -11.97 2.27 -11.43
C LEU A 99 -11.80 3.19 -12.64
N SER A 100 -10.53 3.43 -12.98
CA SER A 100 -10.16 4.08 -14.23
C SER A 100 -10.57 3.20 -15.42
N SER A 101 -10.92 3.83 -16.54
CA SER A 101 -11.21 3.07 -17.76
C SER A 101 -10.00 2.21 -18.13
N LEU A 102 -10.24 0.95 -18.52
CA LEU A 102 -9.15 0.03 -18.87
C LEU A 102 -8.30 0.53 -20.06
N ALA A 103 -8.84 1.46 -20.86
CA ALA A 103 -8.14 2.12 -21.96
C ALA A 103 -7.02 3.07 -21.48
N GLY A 104 -7.02 3.49 -20.21
CA GLY A 104 -6.04 4.41 -19.61
C GLY A 104 -4.96 3.76 -18.75
N LEU A 105 -4.89 2.43 -18.65
CA LEU A 105 -4.00 1.68 -17.74
C LEU A 105 -2.48 1.79 -18.03
N ALA A 106 -2.06 2.73 -18.88
CA ALA A 106 -0.66 2.99 -19.19
C ALA A 106 -0.01 4.11 -18.34
N GLN A 107 -0.72 4.70 -17.37
CA GLN A 107 -0.12 5.70 -16.47
C GLN A 107 0.24 5.10 -15.12
N ASP A 108 1.54 5.08 -14.85
CA ASP A 108 2.29 4.55 -13.70
C ASP A 108 2.01 5.28 -12.36
N ARG A 109 0.77 5.71 -12.13
CA ARG A 109 0.33 6.24 -10.83
C ARG A 109 -0.49 5.18 -10.14
N ALA A 110 0.16 4.39 -9.30
CA ALA A 110 -0.54 3.74 -8.20
C ALA A 110 -0.77 4.80 -7.12
N PRO A 111 -1.98 5.38 -6.97
CA PRO A 111 -2.32 5.95 -5.67
C PRO A 111 -2.12 4.86 -4.61
N ALA A 112 -1.67 5.26 -3.42
CA ALA A 112 -1.61 4.35 -2.29
C ALA A 112 -3.05 3.94 -1.95
N ALA A 113 -3.52 2.83 -2.51
CA ALA A 113 -4.80 2.25 -2.13
C ALA A 113 -4.70 1.79 -0.67
N ASP A 114 -5.67 2.14 0.15
CA ASP A 114 -5.71 1.74 1.56
C ASP A 114 -6.02 0.25 1.71
N VAL A 115 -6.79 -0.30 0.77
CA VAL A 115 -7.25 -1.69 0.79
C VAL A 115 -6.98 -2.34 -0.55
N ALA A 116 -6.45 -3.55 -0.51
CA ALA A 116 -6.24 -4.36 -1.68
C ALA A 116 -7.00 -5.69 -1.50
N THR A 117 -7.66 -6.20 -2.54
CA THR A 117 -8.58 -7.35 -2.46
C THR A 117 -7.87 -8.69 -2.51
N GLY A 118 -6.73 -8.77 -3.18
CA GLY A 118 -5.92 -9.98 -3.36
C GLY A 118 -6.05 -10.55 -4.76
N ASP A 119 -6.92 -9.95 -5.57
CA ASP A 119 -6.99 -10.13 -7.01
C ASP A 119 -6.12 -9.07 -7.68
N HIS A 120 -4.91 -9.43 -8.08
CA HIS A 120 -3.95 -8.50 -8.74
C HIS A 120 -4.50 -7.87 -10.03
N GLY A 121 -5.45 -8.51 -10.70
CA GLY A 121 -6.09 -7.93 -11.88
C GLY A 121 -6.96 -6.74 -11.50
N PHE A 122 -7.80 -6.94 -10.48
CA PHE A 122 -8.67 -5.91 -9.92
C PHE A 122 -7.88 -4.81 -9.19
N ASP A 123 -6.93 -5.19 -8.33
CA ASP A 123 -6.14 -4.27 -7.49
C ASP A 123 -5.27 -3.30 -8.32
N ARG A 124 -4.95 -3.63 -9.58
CA ARG A 124 -4.26 -2.70 -10.50
C ARG A 124 -5.20 -1.70 -11.18
N ALA A 125 -6.48 -2.04 -11.29
CA ALA A 125 -7.47 -1.23 -12.00
C ALA A 125 -8.33 -0.38 -11.06
N ALA A 126 -8.37 -0.73 -9.77
CA ALA A 126 -9.23 -0.12 -8.77
C ALA A 126 -8.43 0.53 -7.64
N THR A 127 -8.83 1.74 -7.25
CA THR A 127 -8.42 2.35 -5.98
C THR A 127 -9.54 2.20 -4.97
N LEU A 128 -9.24 1.65 -3.79
CA LEU A 128 -10.21 1.36 -2.75
C LEU A 128 -9.85 2.12 -1.47
N LEU A 129 -10.80 2.89 -0.95
CA LEU A 129 -10.70 3.56 0.34
C LEU A 129 -11.94 3.25 1.18
N GLY A 130 -11.72 2.99 2.48
CA GLY A 130 -12.78 2.66 3.43
C GLY A 130 -12.40 1.50 4.36
N PRO A 131 -13.32 1.04 5.21
CA PRO A 131 -13.05 -0.05 6.14
C PRO A 131 -12.76 -1.37 5.41
N ALA A 132 -11.55 -1.90 5.60
CA ALA A 132 -11.11 -3.14 4.94
C ALA A 132 -12.08 -4.32 5.15
N THR A 133 -12.62 -4.45 6.36
CA THR A 133 -13.61 -5.49 6.70
C THR A 133 -14.84 -5.45 5.78
N HIS A 134 -15.40 -4.25 5.58
CA HIS A 134 -16.59 -4.09 4.73
C HIS A 134 -16.24 -4.34 3.27
N LEU A 135 -15.19 -3.70 2.77
CA LEU A 135 -14.75 -3.81 1.38
C LEU A 135 -14.46 -5.27 1.00
N LEU A 136 -13.68 -6.01 1.80
CA LEU A 136 -13.36 -7.41 1.52
C LEU A 136 -14.59 -8.33 1.58
N ALA A 137 -15.55 -8.05 2.47
CA ALA A 137 -16.79 -8.81 2.56
C ALA A 137 -17.68 -8.62 1.32
N VAL A 138 -17.86 -7.37 0.87
CA VAL A 138 -18.78 -7.06 -0.24
C VAL A 138 -18.16 -7.27 -1.62
N LEU A 139 -16.84 -7.07 -1.77
CA LEU A 139 -16.10 -7.23 -3.03
C LEU A 139 -15.70 -8.69 -3.25
N ASP A 140 -16.69 -9.58 -3.32
CA ASP A 140 -16.48 -10.95 -3.79
C ASP A 140 -16.12 -10.99 -5.29
N ALA A 141 -15.73 -12.17 -5.78
CA ALA A 141 -15.30 -12.33 -7.17
C ALA A 141 -16.35 -11.88 -8.20
N ALA A 142 -17.63 -12.13 -7.95
CA ALA A 142 -18.71 -11.72 -8.84
C ALA A 142 -18.86 -10.19 -8.87
N THR A 143 -18.74 -9.54 -7.72
CA THR A 143 -18.85 -8.08 -7.58
C THR A 143 -17.65 -7.38 -8.22
N ARG A 144 -16.43 -7.89 -8.00
CA ARG A 144 -15.23 -7.40 -8.70
C ARG A 144 -15.35 -7.56 -10.22
N ALA A 145 -15.84 -8.70 -10.70
CA ALA A 145 -16.06 -8.93 -12.13
C ALA A 145 -17.11 -7.97 -12.74
N ARG A 146 -18.19 -7.65 -12.01
CA ARG A 146 -19.19 -6.65 -12.44
C ARG A 146 -18.62 -5.24 -12.48
N LEU A 147 -17.83 -4.84 -11.49
CA LEU A 147 -17.13 -3.54 -11.50
C LEU A 147 -16.19 -3.43 -12.69
N VAL A 148 -15.40 -4.47 -12.98
CA VAL A 148 -14.52 -4.52 -14.16
C VAL A 148 -15.33 -4.48 -15.46
N LEU A 149 -16.48 -5.17 -15.52
CA LEU A 149 -17.37 -5.12 -16.69
C LEU A 149 -17.90 -3.70 -16.93
N LEU A 150 -18.32 -3.00 -15.87
CA LEU A 150 -18.76 -1.61 -15.97
C LEU A 150 -17.60 -0.70 -16.41
N ALA A 151 -16.41 -0.90 -15.83
CA ALA A 151 -15.20 -0.11 -16.11
C ALA A 151 -14.65 -0.27 -17.54
N ARG A 152 -15.05 -1.33 -18.27
CA ARG A 152 -14.69 -1.54 -19.68
C ARG A 152 -15.29 -0.49 -20.60
N ASN A 153 -16.44 0.08 -20.25
CA ASN A 153 -17.19 0.98 -21.13
C ASN A 153 -17.13 2.45 -20.69
N GLY A 154 -16.40 2.72 -19.60
CA GLY A 154 -16.06 4.03 -19.08
C GLY A 154 -15.78 3.99 -17.58
N PRO A 155 -15.42 5.11 -16.95
CA PRO A 155 -15.03 5.14 -15.55
C PRO A 155 -16.20 4.77 -14.62
N VAL A 156 -15.86 4.10 -13.52
CA VAL A 156 -16.79 3.73 -12.44
C VAL A 156 -16.30 4.36 -11.15
N THR A 157 -17.20 5.07 -10.47
CA THR A 157 -16.92 5.65 -9.16
C THR A 157 -18.03 5.26 -8.20
N VAL A 158 -17.67 4.79 -7.02
CA VAL A 158 -18.60 4.52 -5.92
C VAL A 158 -18.29 5.50 -4.81
N VAL A 159 -19.24 6.34 -4.43
CA VAL A 159 -19.07 7.32 -3.35
C VAL A 159 -20.39 7.47 -2.59
N SER A 160 -20.34 7.46 -1.26
CA SER A 160 -21.46 7.90 -0.40
C SER A 160 -22.82 7.24 -0.69
N GLY A 161 -22.85 5.95 -1.04
CA GLY A 161 -24.12 5.25 -1.34
C GLY A 161 -24.56 5.30 -2.81
N GLU A 162 -23.72 5.85 -3.68
CA GLU A 162 -23.97 5.98 -5.11
C GLU A 162 -22.97 5.15 -5.91
N VAL A 163 -23.46 4.44 -6.92
CA VAL A 163 -22.65 3.86 -7.99
C VAL A 163 -22.82 4.74 -9.23
N GLN A 164 -21.75 5.41 -9.62
CA GLN A 164 -21.68 6.28 -10.77
C GLN A 164 -20.92 5.57 -11.89
N VAL A 165 -21.57 5.41 -13.04
CA VAL A 165 -21.00 4.77 -14.22
C VAL A 165 -21.12 5.75 -15.37
N THR A 166 -20.00 6.04 -16.04
CA THR A 166 -20.02 6.79 -17.29
C THR A 166 -19.84 5.81 -18.43
N VAL A 167 -20.67 5.90 -19.47
CA VAL A 167 -20.65 4.96 -20.59
C VAL A 167 -20.72 5.68 -21.93
N ASP A 168 -19.90 5.25 -22.90
CA ASP A 168 -20.00 5.70 -24.29
C ASP A 168 -21.28 5.14 -24.93
N GLU A 169 -22.16 6.02 -25.44
CA GLU A 169 -23.42 5.61 -26.08
C GLU A 169 -23.21 4.65 -27.26
N ARG A 170 -22.06 4.71 -27.95
CA ARG A 170 -21.74 3.82 -29.08
C ARG A 170 -21.52 2.37 -28.65
N GLN A 171 -21.02 2.17 -27.43
CA GLN A 171 -20.75 0.82 -26.90
C GLN A 171 -22.00 0.19 -26.29
N LEU A 172 -23.04 0.99 -26.04
CA LEU A 172 -24.22 0.59 -25.29
C LEU A 172 -25.33 -0.06 -26.10
N GLU A 173 -25.34 0.08 -27.44
CA GLU A 173 -26.51 -0.24 -28.27
C GLU A 173 -27.08 -1.65 -28.01
N THR A 174 -26.24 -2.63 -27.68
CA THR A 174 -26.65 -4.01 -27.35
C THR A 174 -26.56 -4.37 -25.86
N ALA A 175 -26.01 -3.49 -25.01
CA ALA A 175 -25.62 -3.82 -23.64
C ALA A 175 -26.26 -2.95 -22.54
N ARG A 176 -27.16 -2.00 -22.87
CA ARG A 176 -27.80 -1.08 -21.88
C ARG A 176 -28.40 -1.80 -20.67
N ARG A 177 -29.30 -2.75 -20.92
CA ARG A 177 -29.97 -3.51 -19.85
C ARG A 177 -28.95 -4.19 -18.93
N ARG A 178 -27.95 -4.86 -19.51
CA ARG A 178 -26.92 -5.58 -18.76
C ARG A 178 -26.05 -4.64 -17.91
N HIS A 179 -25.74 -3.44 -18.41
CA HIS A 179 -25.00 -2.43 -17.65
C HIS A 179 -25.80 -1.90 -16.48
N LEU A 180 -27.07 -1.56 -16.70
CA LEU A 180 -27.95 -1.09 -15.65
C LEU A 180 -28.17 -2.17 -14.59
N GLU A 181 -28.41 -3.42 -15.00
CA GLU A 181 -28.51 -4.57 -14.11
C GLU A 181 -27.22 -4.77 -13.29
N SER A 182 -26.06 -4.64 -13.92
CA SER A 182 -24.77 -4.76 -13.23
C SER A 182 -24.56 -3.62 -12.22
N ALA A 183 -24.91 -2.38 -12.57
CA ALA A 183 -24.79 -1.23 -11.68
C ALA A 183 -25.74 -1.35 -10.48
N ILE A 184 -26.97 -1.81 -10.69
CA ILE A 184 -27.93 -2.10 -9.62
C ILE A 184 -27.42 -3.23 -8.72
N ALA A 185 -26.97 -4.34 -9.30
CA ALA A 185 -26.47 -5.48 -8.53
C ALA A 185 -25.22 -5.12 -7.69
N VAL A 186 -24.35 -4.25 -8.22
CA VAL A 186 -23.21 -3.70 -7.47
C VAL A 186 -23.71 -2.79 -6.34
N SER A 187 -24.65 -1.89 -6.61
CA SER A 187 -25.23 -0.99 -5.58
C SER A 187 -25.86 -1.78 -4.43
N ASP A 188 -26.67 -2.79 -4.74
CA ASP A 188 -27.32 -3.64 -3.73
C ASP A 188 -26.31 -4.42 -2.89
N ARG A 189 -25.24 -4.90 -3.52
CA ARG A 189 -24.20 -5.66 -2.80
C ARG A 189 -23.35 -4.76 -1.91
N LEU A 190 -22.92 -3.59 -2.41
CA LEU A 190 -22.02 -2.69 -1.69
C LEU A 190 -22.69 -2.01 -0.49
N PHE A 191 -23.98 -1.70 -0.62
CA PHE A 191 -24.72 -0.90 0.37
C PHE A 191 -25.81 -1.67 1.10
N GLY A 192 -25.85 -3.00 0.94
CA GLY A 192 -26.64 -3.89 1.80
C GLY A 192 -26.11 -3.93 3.23
N GLU A 193 -26.82 -4.66 4.09
CA GLU A 193 -26.38 -5.01 5.44
C GLU A 193 -25.92 -6.48 5.46
N PRO A 194 -24.75 -6.81 4.90
CA PRO A 194 -24.25 -8.18 4.92
C PRO A 194 -23.86 -8.59 6.35
N ASP A 195 -24.05 -9.86 6.68
CA ASP A 195 -23.30 -10.49 7.77
C ASP A 195 -21.82 -10.57 7.34
N LEU A 196 -21.03 -9.59 7.78
CA LEU A 196 -19.63 -9.42 7.36
C LEU A 196 -18.79 -10.66 7.65
N ALA A 197 -18.98 -11.31 8.80
CA ALA A 197 -18.25 -12.51 9.15
C ALA A 197 -18.64 -13.68 8.23
N ALA A 198 -19.93 -13.81 7.91
CA ALA A 198 -20.41 -14.82 6.97
C ALA A 198 -19.86 -14.64 5.56
N GLU A 199 -19.82 -13.40 5.08
CA GLU A 199 -19.36 -13.08 3.74
C GLU A 199 -17.85 -13.23 3.59
N LEU A 200 -17.06 -12.75 4.56
CA LEU A 200 -15.61 -13.01 4.58
C LEU A 200 -15.31 -14.51 4.63
N ALA A 201 -16.05 -15.27 5.44
CA ALA A 201 -15.90 -16.73 5.52
C ALA A 201 -16.23 -17.42 4.19
N ARG A 202 -17.26 -16.96 3.46
CA ARG A 202 -17.63 -17.47 2.14
C ARG A 202 -16.53 -17.14 1.12
N ASN A 203 -16.11 -15.88 1.05
CA ASN A 203 -15.06 -15.43 0.15
C ASN A 203 -13.74 -16.17 0.41
N ALA A 204 -13.35 -16.38 1.67
CA ALA A 204 -12.16 -17.13 2.04
C ALA A 204 -12.16 -18.59 1.56
N ARG A 205 -13.33 -19.20 1.30
CA ARG A 205 -13.47 -20.57 0.81
C ARG A 205 -13.64 -20.65 -0.70
N GLU A 206 -14.42 -19.75 -1.28
CA GLU A 206 -14.97 -19.89 -2.63
C GLU A 206 -14.31 -18.96 -3.66
N ASP A 207 -13.58 -17.92 -3.23
CA ASP A 207 -13.00 -16.98 -4.19
C ASP A 207 -11.99 -17.69 -5.11
N PRO A 208 -12.10 -17.58 -6.43
CA PRO A 208 -11.18 -18.23 -7.35
C PRO A 208 -9.73 -17.74 -7.20
N HIS A 209 -9.52 -16.51 -6.71
CA HIS A 209 -8.20 -15.95 -6.55
C HIS A 209 -7.61 -16.29 -5.18
N PRO A 210 -6.47 -17.00 -5.10
CA PRO A 210 -5.88 -17.41 -3.82
C PRO A 210 -5.47 -16.20 -2.95
N GLY A 211 -5.00 -15.11 -3.56
CA GLY A 211 -4.69 -13.88 -2.83
C GLY A 211 -5.93 -13.25 -2.18
N ALA A 212 -7.10 -13.35 -2.84
CA ALA A 212 -8.36 -12.89 -2.26
C ALA A 212 -8.83 -13.81 -1.13
N ARG A 213 -8.71 -15.13 -1.28
CA ARG A 213 -8.97 -16.08 -0.18
C ARG A 213 -8.08 -15.79 1.03
N GLU A 214 -6.78 -15.59 0.81
CA GLU A 214 -5.81 -15.26 1.87
C GLU A 214 -6.17 -13.97 2.61
N ARG A 215 -6.48 -12.88 1.89
CA ARG A 215 -6.84 -11.60 2.51
C ARG A 215 -8.15 -11.65 3.27
N ASN A 216 -9.17 -12.31 2.72
CA ASN A 216 -10.43 -12.54 3.44
C ASN A 216 -10.20 -13.35 4.72
N LEU A 217 -9.32 -14.36 4.68
CA LEU A 217 -8.97 -15.17 5.84
C LEU A 217 -8.25 -14.36 6.93
N ALA A 218 -7.26 -13.55 6.53
CA ALA A 218 -6.52 -12.68 7.44
C ALA A 218 -7.46 -11.65 8.10
N GLU A 219 -8.34 -11.04 7.33
CA GLU A 219 -9.29 -10.05 7.83
C GLU A 219 -10.34 -10.68 8.76
N LEU A 220 -10.83 -11.89 8.43
CA LEU A 220 -11.74 -12.66 9.28
C LEU A 220 -11.09 -12.99 10.63
N ALA A 221 -9.83 -13.46 10.62
CA ALA A 221 -9.10 -13.79 11.84
C ALA A 221 -8.80 -12.55 12.71
N ARG A 222 -8.50 -11.41 12.08
CA ARG A 222 -8.20 -10.14 12.75
C ARG A 222 -9.43 -9.53 13.41
N THR A 223 -10.55 -9.44 12.68
CA THR A 223 -11.74 -8.69 13.11
C THR A 223 -12.73 -9.54 13.89
N PHE A 224 -12.85 -10.83 13.55
CA PHE A 224 -13.84 -11.76 14.13
C PHE A 224 -13.15 -12.91 14.90
N ARG A 225 -12.12 -12.56 15.67
CA ARG A 225 -11.37 -13.50 16.48
C ARG A 225 -12.25 -14.10 17.58
N GLY A 226 -12.16 -15.41 17.78
CA GLY A 226 -12.89 -16.13 18.84
C GLY A 226 -14.29 -16.60 18.48
N ILE A 227 -14.82 -16.21 17.31
CA ILE A 227 -16.08 -16.79 16.81
C ILE A 227 -15.80 -18.22 16.32
N PRO A 228 -16.61 -19.23 16.71
CA PRO A 228 -16.42 -20.63 16.30
C PRO A 228 -16.32 -20.80 14.77
N ARG A 229 -17.16 -20.09 14.02
CA ARG A 229 -17.15 -20.07 12.56
C ARG A 229 -15.81 -19.64 11.97
N THR A 230 -15.13 -18.66 12.57
CA THR A 230 -13.79 -18.21 12.12
C THR A 230 -12.78 -19.34 12.26
N GLN A 231 -12.82 -20.07 13.39
CA GLN A 231 -11.92 -21.19 13.63
C GLN A 231 -12.18 -22.36 12.68
N GLU A 232 -13.45 -22.66 12.39
CA GLU A 232 -13.82 -23.68 11.40
C GLU A 232 -13.31 -23.33 9.99
N VAL A 233 -13.43 -22.07 9.57
CA VAL A 233 -12.91 -21.60 8.27
C VAL A 233 -11.40 -21.74 8.22
N LEU A 234 -10.69 -21.32 9.28
CA LEU A 234 -9.23 -21.44 9.37
C LEU A 234 -8.76 -22.89 9.28
N ARG A 235 -9.39 -23.81 10.02
CA ARG A 235 -9.06 -25.25 9.94
C ARG A 235 -9.32 -25.83 8.55
N ALA A 236 -10.45 -25.47 7.94
CA ALA A 236 -10.77 -25.91 6.58
C ALA A 236 -9.74 -25.38 5.56
N ALA A 237 -9.26 -24.15 5.73
CA ALA A 237 -8.27 -23.51 4.86
C ALA A 237 -6.87 -24.16 4.94
N LEU A 238 -6.57 -24.99 5.95
CA LEU A 238 -5.36 -25.82 5.96
C LEU A 238 -5.34 -26.86 4.82
N ALA A 239 -6.49 -27.20 4.24
CA ALA A 239 -6.61 -28.09 3.09
C ALA A 239 -6.73 -27.33 1.74
N ASP A 240 -6.54 -26.00 1.72
CA ASP A 240 -6.63 -25.21 0.50
C ASP A 240 -5.59 -25.65 -0.54
N ALA A 241 -5.95 -25.57 -1.83
CA ALA A 241 -5.05 -25.89 -2.93
C ALA A 241 -3.83 -24.96 -3.00
N SER A 242 -4.00 -23.70 -2.59
CA SER A 242 -2.94 -22.69 -2.56
C SER A 242 -2.09 -22.80 -1.28
N PRO A 243 -0.76 -22.97 -1.41
CA PRO A 243 0.14 -22.96 -0.25
C PRO A 243 0.09 -21.67 0.57
N SER A 244 -0.13 -20.50 -0.04
CA SER A 244 -0.18 -19.22 0.68
C SER A 244 -1.40 -19.14 1.62
N VAL A 245 -2.55 -19.65 1.16
CA VAL A 245 -3.78 -19.72 1.96
C VAL A 245 -3.59 -20.68 3.13
N ARG A 246 -2.97 -21.86 2.89
CA ARG A 246 -2.66 -22.82 3.96
C ARG A 246 -1.73 -22.25 5.03
N ILE A 247 -0.67 -21.55 4.62
CA ILE A 247 0.28 -20.93 5.56
C ILE A 247 -0.40 -19.81 6.34
N ARG A 248 -1.20 -18.96 5.69
CA ARG A 248 -2.00 -17.94 6.37
C ARG A 248 -2.92 -18.56 7.40
N ALA A 249 -3.68 -19.58 7.03
CA ALA A 249 -4.56 -20.31 7.93
C ALA A 249 -3.82 -20.82 9.17
N ALA A 250 -2.68 -21.48 8.96
CA ALA A 250 -1.87 -22.02 10.04
C ALA A 250 -1.28 -20.93 10.94
N TYR A 251 -0.86 -19.79 10.38
CA TYR A 251 -0.39 -18.65 11.15
C TYR A 251 -1.48 -18.08 12.07
N GLU A 252 -2.70 -17.86 11.53
CA GLU A 252 -3.81 -17.30 12.30
C GLU A 252 -4.37 -18.28 13.35
N LEU A 253 -4.17 -19.59 13.17
CA LEU A 253 -4.49 -20.63 14.17
C LEU A 253 -3.51 -20.66 15.36
N GLY A 254 -2.37 -19.99 15.26
CA GLY A 254 -1.39 -19.89 16.35
C GLY A 254 -0.77 -21.25 16.73
N GLU A 255 -0.97 -21.67 17.98
CA GLU A 255 -0.43 -22.96 18.48
C GLU A 255 -0.95 -24.15 17.67
N GLU A 256 -2.24 -24.16 17.30
CA GLU A 256 -2.85 -25.27 16.55
C GLU A 256 -2.24 -25.42 15.14
N GLY A 257 -1.93 -24.30 14.48
CA GLY A 257 -1.32 -24.31 13.14
C GLY A 257 0.21 -24.49 13.14
N ARG A 258 0.85 -24.49 14.31
CA ARG A 258 2.32 -24.55 14.41
C ARG A 258 2.91 -25.83 13.83
N GLU A 259 2.32 -26.96 14.15
CA GLU A 259 2.80 -28.26 13.65
C GLU A 259 2.72 -28.31 12.12
N PHE A 260 1.67 -27.73 11.53
CA PHE A 260 1.55 -27.59 10.09
C PHE A 260 2.68 -26.73 9.51
N LEU A 261 2.94 -25.54 10.08
CA LEU A 261 4.02 -24.67 9.61
C LEU A 261 5.40 -25.33 9.75
N GLN A 262 5.65 -26.08 10.82
CA GLN A 262 6.89 -26.84 10.99
C GLN A 262 7.08 -27.89 9.90
N ARG A 263 6.02 -28.67 9.60
CA ARG A 263 6.06 -29.64 8.51
C ARG A 263 6.33 -28.99 7.16
N VAL A 264 5.68 -27.86 6.87
CA VAL A 264 5.93 -27.11 5.62
C VAL A 264 7.36 -26.57 5.56
N ALA A 265 7.89 -26.05 6.67
CA ALA A 265 9.26 -25.53 6.73
C ALA A 265 10.32 -26.64 6.53
N GLU A 266 10.00 -27.87 6.89
CA GLU A 266 10.89 -29.03 6.80
C GLU A 266 10.67 -29.87 5.52
N ASP A 267 9.67 -29.53 4.70
CA ASP A 267 9.37 -30.23 3.45
C ASP A 267 10.33 -29.81 2.33
N GLU A 268 11.26 -30.69 1.97
CA GLU A 268 12.23 -30.45 0.91
C GLU A 268 11.58 -30.32 -0.48
N ALA A 269 10.39 -30.92 -0.69
CA ALA A 269 9.64 -30.83 -1.94
C ALA A 269 8.85 -29.52 -2.07
N ALA A 270 8.63 -28.80 -0.97
CA ALA A 270 7.98 -27.50 -1.01
C ALA A 270 8.90 -26.45 -1.68
N GLY A 271 8.30 -25.55 -2.46
CA GLY A 271 9.02 -24.47 -3.13
C GLY A 271 9.75 -23.53 -2.16
N ASP A 272 10.83 -22.90 -2.62
CA ASP A 272 11.70 -22.05 -1.80
C ASP A 272 10.95 -20.94 -1.05
N GLU A 273 10.10 -20.21 -1.76
CA GLU A 273 9.29 -19.13 -1.18
C GLU A 273 8.29 -19.64 -0.12
N ILE A 274 7.70 -20.81 -0.33
CA ILE A 274 6.72 -21.40 0.60
C ILE A 274 7.39 -21.74 1.93
N VAL A 275 8.57 -22.37 1.86
CA VAL A 275 9.39 -22.69 3.05
C VAL A 275 9.82 -21.41 3.76
N ALA A 276 10.28 -20.39 3.02
CA ALA A 276 10.68 -19.11 3.58
C ALA A 276 9.54 -18.42 4.36
N VAL A 277 8.33 -18.39 3.79
CA VAL A 277 7.15 -17.81 4.46
C VAL A 277 6.79 -18.61 5.72
N ALA A 278 6.85 -19.96 5.68
CA ALA A 278 6.57 -20.79 6.85
C ALA A 278 7.57 -20.54 8.00
N ILE A 279 8.86 -20.39 7.69
CA ILE A 279 9.91 -20.06 8.68
C ILE A 279 9.64 -18.69 9.33
N ARG A 280 9.28 -17.68 8.52
CA ARG A 280 8.92 -16.35 9.05
C ARG A 280 7.66 -16.41 9.93
N ALA A 281 6.65 -17.18 9.52
CA ALA A 281 5.42 -17.36 10.27
C ALA A 281 5.65 -18.05 11.63
N LEU A 282 6.58 -19.01 11.70
CA LEU A 282 6.95 -19.67 12.95
C LEU A 282 7.70 -18.72 13.91
N GLY A 283 8.46 -17.77 13.37
CA GLY A 283 9.17 -16.76 14.15
C GLY A 283 9.97 -17.40 15.30
N PRO A 284 9.82 -16.92 16.55
CA PRO A 284 10.52 -17.47 17.72
C PRO A 284 10.41 -18.97 17.92
N HIS A 285 9.31 -19.58 17.47
CA HIS A 285 8.99 -20.99 17.66
C HIS A 285 9.73 -21.93 16.70
N PHE A 286 10.42 -21.40 15.69
CA PHE A 286 11.39 -22.16 14.91
C PHE A 286 12.73 -22.14 15.64
N GLY A 287 13.01 -23.22 16.38
CA GLY A 287 14.16 -23.32 17.28
C GLY A 287 15.51 -23.08 16.59
N ALA A 288 16.46 -22.50 17.33
CA ALA A 288 17.77 -22.08 16.84
C ALA A 288 18.53 -23.18 16.08
N ASP A 289 18.57 -24.40 16.63
CA ASP A 289 19.26 -25.54 16.01
C ASP A 289 18.65 -25.92 14.66
N ARG A 290 17.32 -25.77 14.52
CA ARG A 290 16.63 -26.03 13.25
C ARG A 290 16.96 -24.94 12.23
N VAL A 291 16.98 -23.68 12.65
CA VAL A 291 17.36 -22.53 11.80
C VAL A 291 18.77 -22.71 11.24
N ASP A 292 19.75 -23.05 12.07
CA ASP A 292 21.15 -23.25 11.62
C ASP A 292 21.28 -24.42 10.63
N ARG A 293 20.65 -25.58 10.92
CA ARG A 293 20.63 -26.71 9.99
C ARG A 293 19.97 -26.36 8.66
N MET A 294 18.82 -25.68 8.72
CA MET A 294 18.07 -25.27 7.53
C MET A 294 18.85 -24.24 6.71
N LEU A 295 19.49 -23.25 7.34
CA LEU A 295 20.34 -22.28 6.66
C LEU A 295 21.49 -22.96 5.91
N LYS A 296 22.20 -23.89 6.56
CA LYS A 296 23.29 -24.66 5.94
C LYS A 296 22.80 -25.48 4.75
N SER A 297 21.62 -26.11 4.86
CA SER A 297 20.99 -26.85 3.76
C SER A 297 20.61 -25.91 2.60
N ALA A 298 19.92 -24.81 2.91
CA ALA A 298 19.44 -23.83 1.94
C ALA A 298 20.58 -23.18 1.15
N LEU A 299 21.69 -22.82 1.81
CA LEU A 299 22.88 -22.27 1.15
C LEU A 299 23.50 -23.26 0.16
N ARG A 300 23.59 -24.55 0.52
CA ARG A 300 24.10 -25.60 -0.39
C ARG A 300 23.18 -25.84 -1.59
N ALA A 301 21.88 -25.85 -1.34
CA ALA A 301 20.84 -26.05 -2.36
C ALA A 301 20.54 -24.76 -3.16
N ARG A 302 21.19 -23.64 -2.87
CA ARG A 302 20.94 -22.31 -3.45
C ARG A 302 19.47 -21.85 -3.33
N ARG A 303 18.82 -22.19 -2.22
CA ARG A 303 17.48 -21.77 -1.83
C ARG A 303 17.53 -20.40 -1.15
N GLY A 304 17.63 -19.35 -1.97
CA GLY A 304 17.88 -17.97 -1.52
C GLY A 304 16.81 -17.43 -0.57
N ALA A 305 15.52 -17.69 -0.84
CA ALA A 305 14.43 -17.19 0.00
C ALA A 305 14.44 -17.86 1.38
N THR A 306 14.61 -19.18 1.42
CA THR A 306 14.73 -19.95 2.67
C THR A 306 15.95 -19.49 3.48
N ALA A 307 17.09 -19.29 2.83
CA ALA A 307 18.30 -18.79 3.49
C ALA A 307 18.09 -17.39 4.09
N ALA A 308 17.45 -16.47 3.35
CA ALA A 308 17.12 -15.14 3.86
C ALA A 308 16.18 -15.20 5.09
N ALA A 309 15.13 -16.03 5.05
CA ALA A 309 14.25 -16.22 6.20
C ALA A 309 14.98 -16.79 7.43
N CYS A 310 15.91 -17.72 7.24
CA CYS A 310 16.75 -18.24 8.33
C CYS A 310 17.68 -17.17 8.90
N ILE A 311 18.31 -16.37 8.04
CA ILE A 311 19.17 -15.23 8.44
C ILE A 311 18.37 -14.20 9.25
N GLU A 312 17.17 -13.84 8.77
CA GLU A 312 16.27 -12.94 9.49
C GLU A 312 15.96 -13.46 10.89
N ARG A 313 15.67 -14.76 10.99
CA ARG A 313 15.35 -15.45 12.25
C ARG A 313 16.53 -15.51 13.22
N LEU A 314 17.74 -15.79 12.72
CA LEU A 314 18.98 -15.72 13.53
C LEU A 314 19.17 -14.33 14.12
N GLY A 315 18.81 -13.28 13.38
CA GLY A 315 18.92 -11.89 13.82
C GLY A 315 18.07 -11.50 15.03
N VAL A 316 17.07 -12.32 15.40
CA VAL A 316 16.13 -12.06 16.51
C VAL A 316 16.32 -13.07 17.66
N GLY A 317 17.09 -14.13 17.46
CA GLY A 317 17.31 -15.16 18.47
C GLY A 317 18.56 -14.92 19.31
N ASP A 318 18.55 -15.42 20.54
CA ASP A 318 19.76 -15.59 21.34
C ASP A 318 20.45 -16.91 20.95
N VAL A 319 21.11 -16.90 19.79
CA VAL A 319 21.82 -18.07 19.28
C VAL A 319 23.31 -17.80 19.38
N ALA A 320 23.98 -18.60 20.20
CA ALA A 320 25.44 -18.63 20.25
C ALA A 320 25.99 -18.78 18.81
N ASP A 321 27.00 -17.99 18.47
CA ASP A 321 27.64 -17.94 17.16
C ASP A 321 26.81 -17.38 15.99
N ALA A 322 25.61 -16.85 16.21
CA ALA A 322 24.83 -16.20 15.14
C ALA A 322 25.62 -15.08 14.46
N ALA A 323 26.26 -14.20 15.24
CA ALA A 323 27.06 -13.08 14.72
C ALA A 323 28.23 -13.57 13.85
N ALA A 324 28.89 -14.67 14.24
CA ALA A 324 29.98 -15.24 13.47
C ALA A 324 29.50 -15.84 12.14
N THR A 325 28.36 -16.53 12.15
CA THR A 325 27.75 -17.11 10.95
C THR A 325 27.28 -16.02 9.98
N LEU A 326 26.56 -15.02 10.48
CA LEU A 326 26.07 -13.89 9.69
C LEU A 326 27.22 -13.06 9.10
N GLY A 327 28.27 -12.81 9.88
CA GLY A 327 29.48 -12.12 9.38
C GLY A 327 30.16 -12.88 8.24
N ARG A 328 30.19 -14.21 8.30
CA ARG A 328 30.73 -15.03 7.20
C ARG A 328 29.88 -14.88 5.93
N ILE A 329 28.56 -14.88 6.06
CA ILE A 329 27.64 -14.68 4.92
C ILE A 329 27.84 -13.29 4.32
N LEU A 330 27.87 -12.24 5.16
CA LEU A 330 28.10 -10.87 4.72
C LEU A 330 29.42 -10.68 3.96
N ARG A 331 30.47 -11.44 4.31
CA ARG A 331 31.77 -11.39 3.64
C ARG A 331 31.82 -12.15 2.31
N VAL A 332 31.05 -13.23 2.19
CA VAL A 332 31.11 -14.14 1.03
C VAL A 332 30.07 -13.78 -0.03
N ASP A 333 28.87 -13.40 0.38
CA ASP A 333 27.78 -13.02 -0.50
C ASP A 333 27.86 -11.53 -0.88
N ARG A 334 27.32 -11.18 -2.05
CA ARG A 334 27.29 -9.79 -2.57
C ARG A 334 25.88 -9.30 -2.90
N GLY A 335 24.86 -10.11 -2.62
CA GLY A 335 23.49 -9.87 -3.05
C GLY A 335 22.50 -9.83 -1.89
N PRO A 336 21.28 -10.36 -2.10
CA PRO A 336 20.21 -10.31 -1.11
C PRO A 336 20.55 -10.94 0.25
N LEU A 337 21.42 -11.97 0.28
CA LEU A 337 21.79 -12.63 1.55
C LEU A 337 22.74 -11.78 2.38
N ALA A 338 23.66 -11.05 1.73
CA ALA A 338 24.50 -10.06 2.42
C ALA A 338 23.65 -8.93 3.03
N ILE A 339 22.66 -8.41 2.30
CA ILE A 339 21.71 -7.40 2.81
C ILE A 339 20.95 -7.95 4.04
N ALA A 340 20.40 -9.15 3.93
CA ALA A 340 19.70 -9.79 5.04
C ALA A 340 20.63 -10.02 6.25
N ALA A 341 21.88 -10.42 6.02
CA ALA A 341 22.86 -10.67 7.08
C ALA A 341 23.27 -9.38 7.81
N ALA A 342 23.52 -8.29 7.08
CA ALA A 342 23.79 -6.98 7.67
C ALA A 342 22.60 -6.52 8.55
N GLY A 343 21.38 -6.62 8.03
CA GLY A 343 20.17 -6.29 8.79
C GLY A 343 19.98 -7.16 10.04
N ALA A 344 20.29 -8.46 9.96
CA ALA A 344 20.23 -9.39 11.09
C ALA A 344 21.29 -9.09 12.17
N LEU A 345 22.53 -8.76 11.78
CA LEU A 345 23.59 -8.33 12.70
C LEU A 345 23.19 -7.05 13.46
N GLY A 346 22.56 -6.09 12.76
CA GLY A 346 22.06 -4.86 13.38
C GLY A 346 20.92 -5.07 14.41
N ARG A 347 20.20 -6.20 14.36
CA ARG A 347 19.15 -6.54 15.34
C ARG A 347 19.69 -7.30 16.55
N LEU A 348 20.69 -8.16 16.37
CA LEU A 348 21.30 -8.96 17.45
C LEU A 348 21.85 -8.12 18.60
N ALA A 349 22.52 -7.01 18.28
CA ALA A 349 23.25 -6.24 19.29
C ALA A 349 22.36 -5.47 20.28
N GLY A 350 21.04 -5.41 20.06
CA GLY A 350 20.09 -4.82 21.00
C GLY A 350 20.04 -5.54 22.36
N SER A 351 20.50 -6.80 22.42
CA SER A 351 20.51 -7.61 23.65
C SER A 351 21.89 -7.72 24.31
N SER A 352 22.97 -7.53 23.53
CA SER A 352 24.36 -7.47 24.01
C SER A 352 25.22 -6.89 22.90
N ALA A 353 25.78 -5.70 23.10
CA ALA A 353 26.66 -5.06 22.13
C ALA A 353 28.02 -5.78 22.09
N ASP A 354 28.08 -6.92 21.40
CA ASP A 354 29.32 -7.63 21.13
C ASP A 354 30.21 -6.79 20.18
N PRO A 355 31.39 -6.30 20.62
CA PRO A 355 32.30 -5.52 19.79
C PRO A 355 32.69 -6.23 18.49
N ALA A 356 32.69 -7.57 18.49
CA ALA A 356 33.01 -8.35 17.29
C ALA A 356 31.90 -8.25 16.23
N THR A 357 30.67 -7.91 16.60
CA THR A 357 29.59 -7.64 15.64
C THR A 357 29.79 -6.30 14.93
N GLU A 358 30.14 -5.24 15.70
CA GLU A 358 30.49 -3.94 15.12
C GLU A 358 31.68 -4.06 14.17
N ALA A 359 32.75 -4.75 14.58
CA ALA A 359 33.96 -4.91 13.77
C ALA A 359 33.66 -5.54 12.39
N ARG A 360 32.78 -6.55 12.33
CA ARG A 360 32.38 -7.20 11.07
C ARG A 360 31.59 -6.27 10.15
N LEU A 361 30.71 -5.43 10.71
CA LEU A 361 29.99 -4.44 9.93
C LEU A 361 30.91 -3.32 9.44
N VAL A 362 31.88 -2.90 10.26
CA VAL A 362 32.91 -1.93 9.85
C VAL A 362 33.75 -2.49 8.71
N GLU A 363 34.18 -3.76 8.77
CA GLU A 363 34.87 -4.44 7.67
C GLU A 363 34.01 -4.45 6.39
N ALA A 364 32.71 -4.70 6.52
CA ALA A 364 31.78 -4.72 5.39
C ALA A 364 31.53 -3.35 4.74
N LEU A 365 31.98 -2.24 5.35
CA LEU A 365 31.98 -0.92 4.69
C LEU A 365 32.95 -0.83 3.51
N GLU A 366 33.80 -1.84 3.30
CA GLU A 366 34.67 -1.92 2.12
C GLU A 366 33.95 -2.49 0.87
N THR A 367 32.66 -2.84 0.97
CA THR A 367 31.90 -3.37 -0.17
C THR A 367 31.67 -2.34 -1.27
N GLU A 368 31.74 -2.79 -2.53
CA GLU A 368 31.39 -2.00 -3.71
C GLU A 368 29.87 -2.07 -4.03
N GLU A 369 29.17 -3.03 -3.44
CA GLU A 369 27.75 -3.28 -3.69
C GLU A 369 26.89 -2.27 -2.92
N ARG A 370 26.26 -1.35 -3.65
CA ARG A 370 25.55 -0.20 -3.07
C ARG A 370 24.46 -0.61 -2.08
N GLU A 371 23.66 -1.61 -2.40
CA GLU A 371 22.56 -2.06 -1.55
C GLU A 371 23.07 -2.68 -0.24
N VAL A 372 24.18 -3.42 -0.30
CA VAL A 372 24.84 -3.98 0.89
C VAL A 372 25.42 -2.85 1.75
N ALA A 373 26.06 -1.86 1.13
CA ALA A 373 26.58 -0.67 1.82
C ALA A 373 25.47 0.07 2.60
N PHE A 374 24.30 0.28 1.99
CA PHE A 374 23.14 0.87 2.68
C PHE A 374 22.74 0.04 3.90
N ALA A 375 22.56 -1.27 3.74
CA ALA A 375 22.17 -2.16 4.83
C ALA A 375 23.18 -2.19 5.99
N VAL A 376 24.48 -2.16 5.67
CA VAL A 376 25.57 -2.09 6.66
C VAL A 376 25.53 -0.77 7.42
N VAL A 377 25.35 0.36 6.73
CA VAL A 377 25.23 1.69 7.37
C VAL A 377 24.02 1.75 8.30
N GLU A 378 22.86 1.21 7.88
CA GLU A 378 21.67 1.13 8.73
C GLU A 378 21.85 0.19 9.93
N ALA A 379 22.62 -0.88 9.78
CA ALA A 379 22.96 -1.76 10.90
C ALA A 379 23.86 -1.04 11.91
N LEU A 380 24.92 -0.36 11.43
CA LEU A 380 25.83 0.43 12.26
C LEU A 380 25.11 1.61 12.94
N GLU A 381 24.15 2.24 12.28
CA GLU A 381 23.32 3.30 12.87
C GLU A 381 22.69 2.86 14.20
N ARG A 382 22.29 1.58 14.31
CA ARG A 382 21.64 1.05 15.52
C ARG A 382 22.64 0.65 16.60
N ILE A 383 23.76 0.04 16.23
CA ILE A 383 24.60 -0.71 17.17
C ILE A 383 25.97 -0.10 17.41
N ALA A 384 26.46 0.73 16.48
CA ALA A 384 27.86 1.12 16.47
C ALA A 384 28.20 2.15 17.55
N THR A 385 29.48 2.12 17.92
CA THR A 385 30.11 3.07 18.82
C THR A 385 30.86 4.17 18.04
N VAL A 386 31.49 5.09 18.78
CA VAL A 386 32.29 6.19 18.21
C VAL A 386 33.42 5.68 17.30
N ALA A 387 33.90 4.45 17.52
CA ALA A 387 34.94 3.83 16.70
C ALA A 387 34.54 3.69 15.21
N ALA A 388 33.26 3.49 14.91
CA ALA A 388 32.77 3.37 13.54
C ALA A 388 32.69 4.70 12.76
N ILE A 389 32.80 5.86 13.42
CA ILE A 389 32.63 7.17 12.74
C ILE A 389 33.70 7.40 11.66
N ALA A 390 34.97 7.05 11.93
CA ALA A 390 36.03 7.24 10.95
C ALA A 390 35.84 6.36 9.70
N PRO A 391 35.60 5.03 9.82
CA PRO A 391 35.22 4.18 8.68
C PRO A 391 33.99 4.69 7.91
N LEU A 392 32.94 5.14 8.61
CA LEU A 392 31.74 5.69 7.98
C LEU A 392 32.05 6.93 7.14
N ARG A 393 32.89 7.85 7.63
CA ARG A 393 33.34 9.03 6.87
C ARG A 393 34.16 8.64 5.65
N ALA A 394 35.06 7.67 5.77
CA ALA A 394 35.84 7.16 4.64
C ALA A 394 34.95 6.53 3.56
N MET A 395 33.91 5.80 3.98
CA MET A 395 32.89 5.25 3.07
C MET A 395 32.12 6.34 2.33
N ALA A 396 31.65 7.37 3.05
CA ALA A 396 30.99 8.52 2.43
C ALA A 396 31.92 9.22 1.44
N GLU A 397 33.18 9.43 1.79
CA GLU A 397 34.15 10.06 0.90
C GLU A 397 34.32 9.30 -0.44
N ARG A 398 34.40 7.97 -0.39
CA ARG A 398 34.46 7.13 -1.60
C ARG A 398 33.18 7.17 -2.44
N ASN A 399 32.04 7.41 -1.82
CA ASN A 399 30.72 7.35 -2.45
C ASN A 399 30.03 8.73 -2.58
N ARG A 400 30.81 9.78 -2.83
CA ARG A 400 30.30 11.16 -2.99
C ARG A 400 29.20 11.30 -4.05
N SER A 401 29.20 10.43 -5.07
CA SER A 401 28.23 10.45 -6.17
C SER A 401 26.89 9.78 -5.85
N VAL A 402 26.70 9.22 -4.65
CA VAL A 402 25.47 8.52 -4.24
C VAL A 402 24.78 9.30 -3.11
N PRO A 403 23.90 10.28 -3.40
CA PRO A 403 23.33 11.17 -2.39
C PRO A 403 22.58 10.46 -1.26
N GLY A 404 21.85 9.38 -1.59
CA GLY A 404 21.14 8.59 -0.58
C GLY A 404 22.08 7.98 0.45
N LEU A 405 23.25 7.49 0.03
CA LEU A 405 24.22 6.86 0.94
C LEU A 405 24.90 7.91 1.82
N GLN A 406 25.19 9.10 1.27
CA GLN A 406 25.69 10.24 2.06
C GLN A 406 24.72 10.64 3.18
N GLN A 407 23.42 10.65 2.87
CA GLN A 407 22.39 10.96 3.85
C GLN A 407 22.30 9.87 4.91
N ALA A 408 22.30 8.59 4.51
CA ALA A 408 22.30 7.46 5.44
C ALA A 408 23.51 7.48 6.38
N VAL A 409 24.72 7.74 5.86
CA VAL A 409 25.94 7.84 6.68
C VAL A 409 25.86 9.00 7.69
N ARG A 410 25.40 10.19 7.25
CA ARG A 410 25.23 11.32 8.17
C ARG A 410 24.22 11.02 9.28
N ARG A 411 23.10 10.38 8.93
CA ARG A 411 22.09 9.91 9.90
C ARG A 411 22.70 8.93 10.89
N ALA A 412 23.46 7.94 10.41
CA ALA A 412 24.15 6.95 11.25
C ALA A 412 25.15 7.61 12.22
N ILE A 413 25.99 8.53 11.75
CA ILE A 413 26.94 9.26 12.61
C ILE A 413 26.21 10.07 13.68
N ALA A 414 25.14 10.78 13.31
CA ALA A 414 24.33 11.54 14.26
C ALA A 414 23.71 10.61 15.33
N ALA A 415 23.18 9.45 14.93
CA ALA A 415 22.63 8.46 15.85
C ALA A 415 23.69 7.89 16.80
N ILE A 416 24.91 7.62 16.30
CA ILE A 416 26.04 7.17 17.13
C ILE A 416 26.42 8.24 18.16
N GLN A 417 26.56 9.49 17.73
CA GLN A 417 26.94 10.61 18.61
C GLN A 417 25.86 10.88 19.68
N ALA A 418 24.58 10.76 19.32
CA ALA A 418 23.46 10.94 20.25
C ALA A 418 23.42 9.90 21.38
N ARG A 419 24.06 8.73 21.20
CA ARG A 419 24.16 7.70 22.25
C ARG A 419 25.34 7.86 23.20
N VAL A 420 26.29 8.77 22.93
CA VAL A 420 27.48 8.96 23.77
C VAL A 420 27.06 9.64 25.08
N PRO A 421 27.28 9.01 26.25
CA PRO A 421 26.99 9.64 27.54
C PRO A 421 27.78 10.95 27.69
N GLY A 422 27.11 12.05 28.06
CA GLY A 422 27.75 13.38 28.13
C GLY A 422 27.80 14.14 26.80
N ALA A 423 27.02 13.70 25.80
CA ALA A 423 26.75 14.46 24.57
C ALA A 423 25.30 14.97 24.54
N ALA A 424 24.78 15.51 25.66
CA ALA A 424 23.45 16.11 25.66
C ALA A 424 23.42 17.35 24.75
N HIS A 425 22.32 17.56 24.03
CA HIS A 425 22.11 18.77 23.22
C HIS A 425 22.35 20.02 24.08
N GLY A 426 23.37 20.81 23.71
CA GLY A 426 23.81 22.00 24.44
C GLY A 426 25.13 21.85 25.20
N GLN A 427 25.74 20.67 25.25
CA GLN A 427 27.07 20.51 25.84
C GLN A 427 28.17 20.89 24.84
N LEU A 428 28.89 21.97 25.16
CA LEU A 428 30.00 22.51 24.40
C LEU A 428 31.29 21.82 24.91
N SER A 429 31.74 20.77 24.22
CA SER A 429 33.01 20.12 24.55
C SER A 429 34.17 21.02 24.13
N LEU A 430 34.74 21.72 25.11
CA LEU A 430 35.99 22.46 24.94
C LEU A 430 37.16 21.48 25.07
N ALA A 431 37.80 21.15 23.95
CA ALA A 431 39.06 20.41 23.99
C ALA A 431 40.17 21.32 24.55
N PRO A 432 41.05 20.84 25.46
CA PRO A 432 42.18 21.60 25.96
C PRO A 432 43.27 21.66 24.87
N ALA A 433 43.01 22.42 23.82
CA ALA A 433 44.03 22.80 22.85
C ALA A 433 44.39 24.27 23.11
N LEU A 434 45.68 24.48 23.32
CA LEU A 434 46.35 25.75 23.59
C LEU A 434 45.85 26.86 22.64
N GLY A 435 45.04 27.80 23.15
CA GLY A 435 44.82 29.11 22.55
C GLY A 435 43.87 29.22 21.35
N GLY A 436 42.67 28.62 21.40
CA GLY A 436 41.61 28.87 20.42
C GLY A 436 40.60 29.95 20.86
N SER A 437 40.24 30.87 19.96
CA SER A 437 39.15 31.83 20.16
C SER A 437 37.78 31.20 19.84
N ILE A 438 36.79 31.43 20.70
CA ILE A 438 35.39 31.04 20.46
C ILE A 438 34.69 32.24 19.83
N SER A 439 34.28 32.11 18.56
CA SER A 439 33.38 33.08 17.93
C SER A 439 31.94 32.64 18.15
N LEU A 440 31.18 33.43 18.90
CA LEU A 440 29.73 33.27 19.04
C LEU A 440 29.05 33.97 17.85
N ALA A 441 28.19 33.25 17.13
CA ALA A 441 27.35 33.85 16.10
C ALA A 441 26.25 34.70 16.79
N PRO A 442 26.04 35.97 16.40
CA PRO A 442 25.25 36.91 17.18
C PRO A 442 23.71 36.75 17.12
N GLU A 443 23.14 35.65 16.61
CA GLU A 443 21.69 35.59 16.41
C GLU A 443 20.99 34.30 16.90
N GLN A 444 19.86 34.55 17.58
CA GLN A 444 18.78 33.66 18.04
C GLN A 444 18.97 32.93 19.38
N SER A 445 18.65 33.67 20.46
CA SER A 445 17.89 33.24 21.65
C SER A 445 18.24 31.92 22.38
N GLY A 446 19.50 31.49 22.35
CA GLY A 446 20.06 30.55 23.33
C GLY A 446 20.78 31.30 24.45
N GLN A 447 20.25 31.32 25.67
CA GLN A 447 20.97 31.84 26.83
C GLN A 447 21.98 30.79 27.33
N LEU A 448 23.27 31.12 27.27
CA LEU A 448 24.31 30.39 28.00
C LEU A 448 24.27 30.85 29.47
N SER A 449 23.73 30.01 30.35
CA SER A 449 23.93 30.19 31.80
C SER A 449 25.22 29.50 32.19
N LEU A 450 26.21 30.27 32.64
CA LEU A 450 27.38 29.71 33.33
C LEU A 450 26.89 29.22 34.70
N ALA A 451 27.10 27.95 35.00
CA ALA A 451 26.92 27.48 36.36
C ALA A 451 27.98 28.17 37.23
N ASP A 452 27.54 28.84 38.31
CA ASP A 452 28.42 29.47 39.28
C ASP A 452 29.27 28.39 39.99
N ASP A 453 30.39 28.00 39.38
CA ASP A 453 31.45 27.27 40.04
C ASP A 453 32.35 28.28 40.76
N PRO A 454 32.41 28.29 42.11
CA PRO A 454 33.22 29.24 42.86
C PRO A 454 34.73 29.13 42.60
N ALA A 455 35.20 28.12 41.85
CA ALA A 455 36.61 27.95 41.51
C ALA A 455 37.03 28.53 40.14
N GLY A 456 36.10 28.89 39.24
CA GLY A 456 36.39 29.22 37.84
C GLY A 456 36.31 30.70 37.48
N ARG A 457 37.28 31.53 37.88
CA ARG A 457 37.37 32.93 37.41
C ARG A 457 37.91 33.00 35.97
N ILE A 458 37.10 33.45 35.03
CA ILE A 458 37.56 33.85 33.70
C ILE A 458 38.01 35.32 33.78
N SER A 459 39.30 35.58 33.65
CA SER A 459 39.87 36.92 33.63
C SER A 459 39.54 37.62 32.31
N GLY A 460 38.51 38.46 32.30
CA GLY A 460 38.27 39.41 31.22
C GLY A 460 39.31 40.54 31.30
N ALA A 461 40.17 40.67 30.31
CA ALA A 461 41.05 41.83 30.17
C ALA A 461 40.19 43.06 29.85
N SER A 462 40.08 44.00 30.80
CA SER A 462 39.54 45.32 30.53
C SER A 462 40.54 46.07 29.64
N THR A 463 40.22 46.26 28.37
CA THR A 463 40.86 47.31 27.57
C THR A 463 40.27 48.64 28.02
N GLY A 464 41.08 49.41 28.74
CA GLY A 464 40.83 50.82 29.02
C GLY A 464 41.39 51.70 27.88
N ASP A 465 40.58 52.71 27.56
CA ASP A 465 40.76 53.90 26.69
C ASP A 465 40.99 53.72 25.19
#